data_AF-A0A158E317-F1
#
_entry.id   AF-A0A158E317-F1
#
_cell.length_a   1.000
_cell.length_b   1.000
_cell.length_c   1.000
_cell.angle_alpha   90.00
_cell.angle_beta   90.00
_cell.angle_gamma   90.00
#
_symmetry.space_group_name_H-M   'P 1'
#
loop_
_entity.id
_entity.type
_entity.pdbx_description
1 polymer ?
#
loop_
_entity_poly.entity_id
_entity_poly.type
_entity_poly.pdbx_seq_one_letter_code
_entity_poly.pdbx_strand_id
1 'polypeptide(L)'
;MSLEIPRPVDPSLHPLVTGNYRIATPAIEAFYELVVRCLRYRIMGALIYGPSRIGKTRAIEYVRLLLARNYPRMTSYHAQCEHKPRHAEGPFFANLLEAVGDPDPNAGSNP
;
A
#
# COMPACT_ATOMS: atom_id res chain seq x y z
N MET A 1 18.67 41.62 11.52
CA MET A 1 18.53 40.57 12.55
C MET A 1 17.78 39.42 11.91
N SER A 2 18.44 38.28 11.74
CA SER A 2 17.81 37.04 11.28
C SER A 2 16.86 36.55 12.36
N LEU A 3 15.58 36.37 12.01
CA LEU A 3 14.61 35.75 12.91
C LEU A 3 14.98 34.26 13.07
N GLU A 4 15.47 33.89 14.25
CA GLU A 4 15.68 32.49 14.62
C GLU A 4 14.33 31.83 14.92
N ILE A 5 13.69 31.31 13.88
CA ILE A 5 12.48 30.50 14.03
C ILE A 5 12.92 29.07 14.36
N PRO A 6 12.61 28.54 15.57
CA PRO A 6 12.98 27.18 15.92
C PRO A 6 12.26 26.20 15.00
N ARG A 7 13.02 25.27 14.41
CA ARG A 7 12.46 24.29 13.46
C ARG A 7 11.64 23.23 14.19
N PRO A 8 10.52 22.74 13.60
CA PRO A 8 9.71 21.69 14.21
C PRO A 8 10.42 20.34 14.35
N VAL A 9 11.39 20.05 13.49
CA VAL A 9 12.16 18.81 13.46
C VAL A 9 13.62 19.10 13.12
N ASP A 10 14.52 18.21 13.55
CA ASP A 10 15.93 18.28 13.19
C ASP A 10 16.10 18.26 11.65
N PRO A 11 16.97 19.12 11.07
CA PRO A 11 17.17 19.18 9.63
C PRO A 11 17.54 17.84 8.98
N SER A 12 18.27 16.97 9.68
CA SER A 12 18.65 15.63 9.18
C SER A 12 17.46 14.68 9.04
N LEU A 13 16.40 14.90 9.84
CA LEU A 13 15.17 14.12 9.82
C LEU A 13 14.15 14.65 8.80
N HIS A 14 14.43 15.78 8.17
CA HIS A 14 13.49 16.40 7.25
C HIS A 14 13.23 15.48 6.03
N PRO A 15 11.96 15.27 5.59
CA PRO A 15 11.64 14.39 4.47
C PRO A 15 12.41 14.68 3.18
N LEU A 16 12.69 15.96 2.89
CA LEU A 16 13.51 16.35 1.74
C LEU A 16 14.96 15.87 1.83
N VAL A 17 15.52 15.79 3.04
CA VAL A 17 16.90 15.32 3.28
C VAL A 17 16.94 13.80 3.24
N THR A 18 15.97 13.13 3.89
CA THR A 18 15.90 11.66 3.92
C THR A 18 15.38 11.05 2.62
N GLY A 19 14.81 11.86 1.71
CA GLY A 19 14.11 11.38 0.51
C GLY A 19 12.82 10.61 0.81
N ASN A 20 12.39 10.58 2.08
CA ASN A 20 11.19 9.88 2.53
C ASN A 20 9.96 10.79 2.42
N TYR A 21 9.75 11.34 1.23
CA TYR A 21 8.53 12.04 0.87
C TYR A 21 7.82 11.30 -0.26
N ARG A 22 6.50 11.45 -0.31
CA ARG A 22 5.67 10.91 -1.39
C ARG A 22 4.87 12.07 -1.97
N ILE A 23 4.95 12.25 -3.27
CA ILE A 23 4.24 13.31 -4.00
C ILE A 23 3.10 12.65 -4.77
N ALA A 24 1.91 13.26 -4.71
CA ALA A 24 0.81 12.87 -5.57
C ALA A 24 1.16 13.15 -7.03
N THR A 25 0.91 12.19 -7.91
CA THR A 25 1.03 12.37 -9.36
C THR A 25 -0.32 12.12 -10.01
N PRO A 26 -0.56 12.63 -11.23
CA PRO A 26 -1.81 12.32 -11.97
C PRO A 26 -2.06 10.81 -12.13
N ALA A 27 -0.99 10.01 -12.24
CA ALA A 27 -1.12 8.55 -12.31
C ALA A 27 -1.57 7.92 -10.98
N ILE A 28 -1.12 8.46 -9.83
CA ILE A 28 -1.57 8.02 -8.50
C ILE A 28 -3.03 8.44 -8.28
N GLU A 29 -3.41 9.63 -8.73
CA GLU A 29 -4.79 10.11 -8.68
C GLU A 29 -5.73 9.21 -9.49
N ALA A 30 -5.39 8.91 -10.75
CA ALA A 30 -6.16 7.99 -11.59
C ALA A 30 -6.28 6.58 -10.98
N PHE A 31 -5.21 6.10 -10.34
CA PHE A 31 -5.25 4.84 -9.59
C PHE A 31 -6.22 4.92 -8.40
N TYR A 32 -6.17 5.99 -7.60
CA TYR A 32 -7.10 6.19 -6.49
C TYR A 32 -8.56 6.24 -6.97
N GLU A 33 -8.84 6.98 -8.04
CA GLU A 33 -10.19 7.07 -8.63
C GLU A 33 -10.70 5.72 -9.13
N LEU A 34 -9.83 4.90 -9.72
CA LEU A 34 -10.17 3.54 -10.12
C LEU A 34 -10.59 2.69 -8.92
N VAL A 35 -9.83 2.76 -7.82
CA VAL A 35 -10.18 2.03 -6.58
C VAL A 35 -11.52 2.52 -6.02
N VAL A 36 -11.73 3.83 -5.93
CA VAL A 36 -13.00 4.41 -5.46
C VAL A 36 -14.17 3.99 -6.35
N ARG A 37 -13.97 3.91 -7.67
CA ARG A 37 -14.96 3.40 -8.63
C ARG A 37 -15.29 1.93 -8.35
N CYS A 38 -14.29 1.09 -8.13
CA CYS A 38 -14.50 -0.32 -7.79
C CYS A 38 -15.32 -0.47 -6.50
N LEU A 39 -15.00 0.33 -5.47
CA LEU A 39 -15.74 0.34 -4.22
C LEU A 39 -17.18 0.80 -4.39
N ARG A 40 -17.41 1.90 -5.11
CA ARG A 40 -18.74 2.49 -5.34
C ARG A 40 -19.66 1.54 -6.10
N TYR A 41 -19.15 0.89 -7.14
CA TYR A 41 -19.95 0.03 -8.01
C TYR A 41 -19.83 -1.47 -7.68
N ARG A 42 -19.18 -1.82 -6.56
CA ARG A 42 -18.97 -3.22 -6.13
C ARG A 42 -18.30 -4.09 -7.21
N ILE A 43 -17.36 -3.51 -7.95
CA ILE A 43 -16.54 -4.23 -8.93
C ILE A 43 -15.54 -5.09 -8.16
N MET A 44 -15.45 -6.38 -8.50
CA MET A 44 -14.66 -7.36 -7.74
C MET A 44 -13.14 -7.14 -7.78
N GLY A 45 -12.63 -6.42 -8.78
CA GLY A 45 -11.21 -6.14 -8.89
C GLY A 45 -10.87 -5.28 -10.10
N ALA A 46 -9.62 -4.83 -10.15
CA ALA A 46 -9.03 -4.13 -11.28
C ALA A 46 -7.58 -4.57 -11.45
N LEU A 47 -7.13 -4.63 -12.70
CA LEU A 47 -5.75 -4.95 -13.05
C LEU A 47 -4.97 -3.66 -13.31
N ILE A 48 -3.85 -3.49 -12.63
CA ILE A 48 -2.94 -2.37 -12.82
C ILE A 48 -1.58 -2.93 -13.21
N TYR A 49 -1.03 -2.43 -14.29
CA TYR A 49 0.25 -2.88 -14.81
C TYR A 49 1.13 -1.70 -15.19
N GLY A 50 2.42 -1.97 -15.33
CA GLY A 50 3.38 -0.98 -15.79
C GLY A 50 4.80 -1.54 -15.71
N PRO A 51 5.77 -0.89 -16.37
CA PRO A 51 7.17 -1.34 -16.39
C PRO A 51 7.75 -1.54 -14.99
N SER A 52 8.77 -2.41 -14.88
CA SER A 52 9.51 -2.57 -13.63
C SER A 52 10.13 -1.23 -13.19
N ARG A 53 10.22 -1.00 -11.88
CA ARG A 53 10.81 0.20 -11.27
C ARG A 53 10.16 1.55 -11.61
N ILE A 54 8.92 1.56 -12.14
CA ILE A 54 8.16 2.81 -12.39
C ILE A 54 7.48 3.41 -11.15
N GLY A 55 7.65 2.78 -9.96
CA GLY A 55 7.06 3.28 -8.71
C GLY A 55 5.72 2.67 -8.30
N LYS A 56 5.33 1.50 -8.86
CA LYS A 56 4.07 0.80 -8.52
C LYS A 56 3.88 0.59 -7.01
N THR A 57 4.92 0.11 -6.32
CA THR A 57 4.87 -0.10 -4.86
C THR A 57 4.61 1.21 -4.10
N ARG A 58 5.31 2.28 -4.46
CA ARG A 58 5.08 3.62 -3.88
C ARG A 58 3.67 4.15 -4.17
N ALA A 59 3.13 3.88 -5.35
CA ALA A 59 1.77 4.25 -5.71
C ALA A 59 0.73 3.50 -4.84
N ILE A 60 0.91 2.19 -4.63
CA ILE A 60 0.05 1.39 -3.73
C ILE A 60 0.08 1.95 -2.32
N GLU A 61 1.27 2.22 -1.77
CA GLU A 61 1.40 2.84 -0.44
C GLU A 61 0.69 4.19 -0.34
N TYR A 62 0.80 5.03 -1.37
CA TYR A 62 0.12 6.32 -1.39
C TYR A 62 -1.40 6.15 -1.42
N VAL A 63 -1.92 5.24 -2.25
CA VAL A 63 -3.36 4.94 -2.30
C VAL A 63 -3.85 4.41 -0.96
N ARG A 64 -3.08 3.55 -0.27
CA ARG A 64 -3.43 3.09 1.09
C ARG A 64 -3.52 4.24 2.08
N LEU A 65 -2.61 5.22 2.02
CA LEU A 65 -2.68 6.44 2.84
C LEU A 65 -3.97 7.24 2.54
N LEU A 66 -4.33 7.40 1.27
CA LEU A 66 -5.56 8.10 0.87
C LEU A 66 -6.82 7.35 1.32
N LEU A 67 -6.84 6.01 1.21
CA LEU A 67 -7.96 5.18 1.65
C LEU A 67 -8.13 5.25 3.17
N ALA A 68 -7.04 5.15 3.94
CA ALA A 68 -7.10 5.29 5.39
C ALA A 68 -7.63 6.66 5.83
N ARG A 69 -7.24 7.73 5.11
CA ARG A 69 -7.73 9.10 5.36
C ARG A 69 -9.21 9.27 5.02
N ASN A 70 -9.63 8.80 3.84
CA ASN A 70 -10.95 9.12 3.28
C ASN A 70 -12.03 8.08 3.67
N TYR A 71 -11.62 6.85 3.99
CA TYR A 71 -12.48 5.73 4.37
C TYR A 71 -11.95 5.04 5.64
N PRO A 72 -11.88 5.73 6.79
CA PRO A 72 -11.24 5.22 8.01
C PRO A 72 -11.91 3.96 8.59
N ARG A 73 -13.16 3.67 8.20
CA ARG A 73 -13.89 2.45 8.60
C ARG A 73 -13.67 1.27 7.66
N MET A 74 -12.96 1.46 6.55
CA MET A 74 -12.66 0.41 5.59
C MET A 74 -11.33 -0.23 5.93
N THR A 75 -11.35 -1.53 6.22
CA THR A 75 -10.13 -2.28 6.40
C THR A 75 -9.49 -2.59 5.05
N SER A 76 -8.20 -2.30 4.93
CA SER A 76 -7.42 -2.58 3.72
C SER A 76 -6.18 -3.38 4.09
N TYR A 77 -5.91 -4.44 3.33
CA TYR A 77 -4.74 -5.29 3.51
C TYR A 77 -3.87 -5.24 2.25
N HIS A 78 -2.58 -5.49 2.41
CA HIS A 78 -1.63 -5.52 1.32
C HIS A 78 -0.83 -6.81 1.42
N ALA A 79 -1.09 -7.72 0.49
CA ALA A 79 -0.33 -8.96 0.34
C ALA A 79 0.64 -8.81 -0.83
N GLN A 80 1.92 -9.06 -0.57
CA GLN A 80 2.92 -9.15 -1.63
C GLN A 80 2.98 -10.60 -2.13
N CYS A 81 2.84 -10.78 -3.44
CA CYS A 81 3.08 -12.08 -4.05
C CYS A 81 4.59 -12.33 -4.09
N GLU A 82 5.04 -13.34 -3.34
CA GLU A 82 6.42 -13.81 -3.40
C GLU A 82 6.61 -14.82 -4.52
N HIS A 83 7.78 -14.79 -5.14
CA HIS A 83 8.17 -15.85 -6.07
C HIS A 83 8.46 -17.12 -5.27
N LYS A 84 7.50 -18.05 -5.24
CA LYS A 84 7.71 -19.38 -4.64
C LYS A 84 8.06 -20.39 -5.74
N PRO A 85 9.09 -21.25 -5.54
CA PRO A 85 9.58 -22.18 -6.56
C PRO A 85 8.57 -23.28 -6.92
N ARG A 86 7.54 -23.51 -6.09
CA ARG A 86 6.37 -24.32 -6.42
C ARG A 86 5.11 -23.50 -6.20
N HIS A 87 4.24 -23.49 -7.20
CA HIS A 87 2.89 -22.94 -7.06
C HIS A 87 2.09 -23.88 -6.15
N ALA A 88 1.64 -23.37 -5.01
CA ALA A 88 0.78 -24.09 -4.09
C ALA A 88 -0.22 -23.10 -3.48
N GLU A 89 -1.47 -23.51 -3.37
CA GLU A 89 -2.55 -22.68 -2.82
C GLU A 89 -2.40 -22.45 -1.31
N GLY A 90 -1.89 -23.45 -0.57
CA GLY A 90 -1.65 -23.34 0.87
C GLY A 90 -0.79 -22.12 1.25
N PRO A 91 0.42 -21.96 0.68
CA PRO A 91 1.25 -20.77 0.90
C PRO A 91 0.59 -19.45 0.47
N PHE A 92 -0.28 -19.45 -0.54
CA PHE A 92 -1.02 -18.25 -0.92
C PHE A 92 -2.01 -17.84 0.19
N PHE A 93 -2.80 -18.79 0.70
CA PHE A 93 -3.74 -18.53 1.80
C PHE A 93 -3.03 -18.16 3.10
N ALA A 94 -1.92 -18.82 3.43
CA ALA A 94 -1.11 -18.47 4.60
C ALA A 94 -0.56 -17.02 4.49
N ASN A 95 0.00 -16.64 3.34
CA ASN A 95 0.47 -15.27 3.11
C ASN A 95 -0.67 -14.24 3.21
N LEU A 96 -1.89 -14.61 2.77
CA LEU A 96 -3.06 -13.73 2.89
C LEU A 96 -3.50 -13.57 4.35
N LEU A 97 -3.55 -14.65 5.11
CA LEU A 97 -3.87 -14.65 6.55
C LEU A 97 -2.84 -13.84 7.35
N GLU A 98 -1.56 -14.01 7.04
CA GLU A 98 -0.48 -13.21 7.61
C GLU A 98 -0.67 -11.71 7.30
N ALA A 99 -0.96 -11.36 6.05
CA ALA A 99 -1.21 -9.97 5.65
C ALA A 99 -2.44 -9.35 6.34
N VAL A 100 -3.38 -10.19 6.81
CA VAL A 100 -4.57 -9.79 7.57
C VAL A 100 -4.29 -9.68 9.08
N GLY A 101 -3.19 -10.28 9.56
CA GLY A 101 -2.79 -10.29 10.97
C GLY A 101 -3.35 -11.49 11.76
N ASP A 102 -3.59 -12.62 11.09
CA ASP A 102 -3.99 -13.86 11.76
C ASP A 102 -2.86 -14.39 12.68
N PRO A 103 -3.17 -14.86 13.90
CA PRO A 103 -2.17 -15.33 14.86
C PRO A 103 -1.56 -16.69 14.50
N ASP A 104 -2.24 -17.52 13.70
CA ASP A 104 -1.72 -18.81 13.24
C ASP A 104 -2.08 -19.08 11.76
N PRO A 105 -1.43 -18.37 10.81
CA PRO A 105 -1.73 -18.45 9.37
C PRO A 105 -1.56 -19.84 8.74
N ASN A 106 -0.88 -20.77 9.43
CA ASN A 106 -0.54 -22.11 8.92
C ASN A 106 -1.35 -23.24 9.57
N ALA A 107 -2.25 -22.94 10.51
CA ALA A 107 -3.08 -23.95 11.17
C ALA A 107 -4.05 -24.68 10.22
N GLY A 108 -4.43 -24.03 9.13
CA GLY A 108 -5.38 -24.57 8.16
C GLY A 108 -4.80 -25.74 7.36
N SER A 109 -5.52 -26.86 7.33
CA SER A 109 -5.26 -27.98 6.44
C SER A 109 -6.43 -28.15 5.44
N ASN A 110 -6.11 -28.56 4.22
CA ASN A 110 -7.13 -28.97 3.25
C ASN A 110 -7.44 -30.46 3.48
N PRO A 111 -8.71 -30.88 3.59
CA PRO A 111 -9.07 -32.29 3.67
C PRO A 111 -8.70 -33.08 2.41
#